data_AF-A0A496SMB5-F1
#
_entry.id   AF-A0A496SMB5-F1
#
_cell.length_a   1.000
_cell.length_b   1.000
_cell.length_c   1.000
_cell.angle_alpha   90.00
_cell.angle_beta   90.00
_cell.angle_gamma   90.00
#
_symmetry.space_group_name_H-M   'P 1'
#
loop_
_entity.id
_entity.type
_entity.pdbx_description
1 polymer ?
#
loop_
_entity_poly.entity_id
_entity_poly.type
_entity_poly.pdbx_seq_one_letter_code
_entity_poly.pdbx_strand_id
1 'polypeptide(L)'
;MAIGCLTGNGKGRPVEGSYRLLRRGTDKELPPDLEGEERGRISFGEGILTDGDTSTSLGWKGTTLGEVGLDLAIELGGKYFLDRVVLKGASGIGLVEVYAGGLPAGRVGDEEGPDLGERIDVDLGVEADEIVVHVRSFNRDVKLGEVEVWGASPREPLLFPVPRKVEVEEGPPPEVCEVVAGDDEEARFAAELLARRLEEEFGRRPKIVGKAGGEGCLVVSKDQAVPKEGYRIELGGRSLLAASDKRGLVYGAETLVQLLRSGVRCRVEDGPGMELRGVHLYMPARKDLDFFKRLVRYLIVPMKFNTIFIQVTAGMEFERRPEINRAWEEANRRAAEGKAPPVPHGELGGGSYIT
;
A
#
# COMPACT_ATOMS: atom_id res chain seq x y z
N MET A 1 1.53 2.78 -0.36
CA MET A 1 2.58 2.84 -1.39
C MET A 1 2.08 3.74 -2.48
N ALA A 2 2.56 4.98 -2.51
CA ALA A 2 2.41 5.79 -3.70
C ALA A 2 3.31 5.15 -4.77
N ILE A 3 2.73 4.70 -5.87
CA ILE A 3 3.53 4.20 -7.00
C ILE A 3 4.15 5.42 -7.67
N GLY A 4 5.48 5.41 -7.81
CA GLY A 4 6.25 6.46 -8.44
C GLY A 4 7.30 5.89 -9.41
N CYS A 5 7.90 6.78 -10.20
CA CYS A 5 8.99 6.43 -11.12
C CYS A 5 10.31 6.36 -10.34
N LEU A 6 10.80 5.15 -10.07
CA LEU A 6 12.01 4.90 -9.28
C LEU A 6 13.27 5.37 -10.01
N THR A 7 13.28 5.31 -11.35
CA THR A 7 14.37 5.79 -12.21
C THR A 7 14.35 7.30 -12.44
N GLY A 8 13.38 8.04 -11.86
CA GLY A 8 13.32 9.50 -11.95
C GLY A 8 12.69 10.01 -13.25
N ASN A 9 13.34 9.80 -14.40
CA ASN A 9 12.87 10.17 -15.76
C ASN A 9 12.17 11.54 -15.84
N GLY A 10 12.73 12.56 -15.18
CA GLY A 10 12.16 13.92 -15.09
C GLY A 10 10.87 14.06 -14.26
N LYS A 11 10.35 12.98 -13.68
CA LYS A 11 9.08 12.89 -12.93
C LYS A 11 9.27 12.91 -11.42
N GLY A 12 10.50 12.82 -10.95
CA GLY A 12 10.86 12.83 -9.53
C GLY A 12 12.36 12.65 -9.32
N ARG A 13 12.79 12.65 -8.06
CA ARG A 13 14.18 12.31 -7.73
C ARG A 13 14.35 10.79 -7.89
N PRO A 14 15.31 10.31 -8.70
CA PRO A 14 15.57 8.88 -8.82
C PRO A 14 16.03 8.30 -7.48
N VAL A 15 15.72 7.03 -7.25
CA VAL A 15 16.36 6.27 -6.16
C VAL A 15 17.84 6.08 -6.48
N GLU A 16 18.63 5.75 -5.46
CA GLU A 16 20.00 5.29 -5.72
C GLU A 16 19.93 3.99 -6.55
N GLY A 17 20.68 3.94 -7.64
CA GLY A 17 20.66 2.81 -8.56
C GLY A 17 21.34 3.14 -9.89
N SER A 18 21.44 2.12 -10.74
CA SER A 18 22.15 2.20 -12.00
C SER A 18 21.64 1.18 -13.01
N TYR A 19 21.99 1.34 -14.28
CA TYR A 19 21.80 0.33 -15.29
C TYR A 19 23.07 0.05 -16.09
N ARG A 20 23.08 -1.09 -16.78
CA ARG A 20 24.12 -1.53 -17.71
C ARG A 20 23.49 -2.08 -18.99
N LEU A 21 24.15 -1.83 -20.10
CA LEU A 21 23.77 -2.28 -21.43
C LEU A 21 24.63 -3.51 -21.78
N LEU A 22 24.01 -4.69 -21.80
CA LEU A 22 24.73 -5.96 -21.87
C LEU A 22 24.31 -6.77 -23.10
N ARG A 23 25.25 -7.59 -23.59
CA ARG A 23 24.96 -8.65 -24.55
C ARG A 23 24.17 -9.74 -23.82
N ARG A 24 23.05 -10.15 -24.41
CA ARG A 24 22.08 -11.06 -23.79
C ARG A 24 22.72 -12.26 -23.10
N GLY A 25 22.30 -12.51 -21.87
CA GLY A 25 22.71 -13.66 -21.08
C GLY A 25 24.20 -13.68 -20.72
N THR A 26 24.87 -12.52 -20.79
CA THR A 26 26.29 -12.38 -20.45
C THR A 26 26.55 -11.08 -19.70
N ASP A 27 27.68 -11.01 -18.99
CA ASP A 27 28.16 -9.77 -18.35
C ASP A 27 28.98 -8.87 -19.30
N LYS A 28 28.97 -9.16 -20.61
CA LYS A 28 29.73 -8.37 -21.59
C LYS A 28 28.92 -7.15 -22.01
N GLU A 29 29.55 -5.98 -21.94
CA GLU A 29 28.95 -4.72 -22.39
C GLU A 29 28.57 -4.76 -23.88
N LEU A 30 27.45 -4.11 -24.19
CA LEU A 30 26.95 -3.88 -25.53
C LEU A 30 26.59 -2.40 -25.70
N PRO A 31 27.59 -1.51 -25.88
CA PRO A 31 27.33 -0.08 -26.05
C PRO A 31 26.51 0.17 -27.34
N PRO A 32 25.76 1.28 -27.41
CA PRO A 32 25.04 1.70 -28.61
C PRO A 32 26.00 1.89 -29.80
N ASP A 33 25.56 1.51 -31.00
CA ASP A 33 26.36 1.58 -32.23
C ASP A 33 25.59 2.17 -33.44
N LEU A 34 24.39 2.68 -33.18
CA LEU A 34 23.54 3.42 -34.12
C LEU A 34 23.31 4.87 -33.68
N GLU A 35 22.97 5.10 -32.40
CA GLU A 35 22.66 6.43 -31.86
C GLU A 35 23.00 6.50 -30.36
N GLY A 36 23.43 7.67 -29.88
CA GLY A 36 23.85 7.88 -28.49
C GLY A 36 25.18 7.20 -28.14
N GLU A 37 25.69 7.49 -26.94
CA GLU A 37 26.90 6.86 -26.43
C GLU A 37 26.80 6.68 -24.91
N GLU A 38 26.79 5.43 -24.47
CA GLU A 38 26.86 5.06 -23.05
C GLU A 38 27.64 3.78 -22.86
N ARG A 39 28.38 3.69 -21.75
CA ARG A 39 29.20 2.52 -21.44
C ARG A 39 29.40 2.38 -19.93
N GLY A 40 29.59 1.14 -19.49
CA GLY A 40 29.79 0.83 -18.08
C GLY A 40 28.49 0.89 -17.30
N ARG A 41 28.63 1.16 -16.01
CA ARG A 41 27.53 1.31 -15.07
C ARG A 41 27.10 2.78 -15.05
N ILE A 42 25.88 3.05 -15.49
CA ILE A 42 25.34 4.41 -15.61
C ILE A 42 24.35 4.66 -14.47
N SER A 43 24.54 5.74 -13.72
CA SER A 43 23.62 6.11 -12.63
C SER A 43 22.30 6.64 -13.19
N PHE A 44 21.17 6.40 -12.51
CA PHE A 44 19.88 6.92 -13.00
C PHE A 44 19.83 8.45 -13.13
N GLY A 45 20.65 9.18 -12.37
CA GLY A 45 20.70 10.64 -12.44
C GLY A 45 21.45 11.20 -13.64
N GLU A 46 22.20 10.36 -14.36
CA GLU A 46 23.12 10.78 -15.44
C GLU A 46 22.85 10.09 -16.78
N GLY A 47 22.04 9.01 -16.77
CA GLY A 47 21.81 8.19 -17.95
C GLY A 47 20.78 8.76 -18.91
N ILE A 48 21.06 8.63 -20.21
CA ILE A 48 20.19 9.00 -21.33
C ILE A 48 18.83 8.30 -21.22
N LEU A 49 18.79 7.04 -20.80
CA LEU A 49 17.52 6.31 -20.67
C LEU A 49 16.68 6.77 -19.46
N THR A 50 17.22 7.62 -18.59
CA THR A 50 16.61 8.03 -17.31
C THR A 50 16.61 9.53 -17.07
N ASP A 51 17.12 10.34 -18.00
CA ASP A 51 17.21 11.81 -17.89
C ASP A 51 15.83 12.50 -18.05
N GLY A 52 14.89 11.85 -18.74
CA GLY A 52 13.57 12.40 -19.06
C GLY A 52 13.59 13.42 -20.21
N ASP A 53 14.68 13.49 -20.98
CA ASP A 53 14.80 14.30 -22.18
C ASP A 53 14.34 13.49 -23.40
N THR A 54 13.18 13.82 -23.94
CA THR A 54 12.62 13.14 -25.11
C THR A 54 13.41 13.37 -26.41
N SER A 55 14.45 14.22 -26.39
CA SER A 55 15.33 14.46 -27.54
C SER A 55 16.59 13.60 -27.54
N THR A 56 16.88 12.89 -26.45
CA THR A 56 17.98 11.93 -26.36
C THR A 56 17.47 10.51 -26.58
N SER A 57 18.30 9.64 -27.17
CA SER A 57 17.97 8.23 -27.33
C SER A 57 19.23 7.40 -27.54
N LEU A 58 19.12 6.10 -27.26
CA LEU A 58 20.14 5.10 -27.58
C LEU A 58 19.66 4.20 -28.70
N GLY A 59 20.58 3.85 -29.60
CA GLY A 59 20.30 3.02 -30.76
C GLY A 59 21.33 1.93 -30.99
N TRP A 60 20.85 0.77 -31.42
CA TRP A 60 21.67 -0.38 -31.81
C TRP A 60 21.30 -0.87 -33.19
N LYS A 61 22.30 -1.27 -33.96
CA LYS A 61 22.10 -1.90 -35.28
C LYS A 61 21.58 -3.32 -35.12
N GLY A 62 20.64 -3.70 -35.98
CA GLY A 62 20.11 -5.06 -36.07
C GLY A 62 21.20 -6.10 -36.34
N THR A 63 22.25 -5.74 -37.09
CA THR A 63 23.42 -6.60 -37.32
C THR A 63 24.24 -6.88 -36.05
N THR A 64 24.17 -5.99 -35.06
CA THR A 64 24.88 -6.11 -33.79
C THR A 64 24.04 -6.89 -32.77
N LEU A 65 22.73 -6.65 -32.74
CA LEU A 65 21.77 -7.33 -31.88
C LEU A 65 21.48 -8.78 -32.32
N GLY A 66 21.47 -9.03 -33.63
CA GLY A 66 21.11 -10.31 -34.21
C GLY A 66 19.68 -10.73 -33.85
N GLU A 67 19.47 -12.04 -33.76
CA GLU A 67 18.22 -12.65 -33.29
C GLU A 67 18.06 -12.61 -31.77
N VAL A 68 19.13 -12.21 -31.07
CA VAL A 68 19.30 -12.41 -29.65
C VAL A 68 18.83 -11.17 -28.89
N GLY A 69 19.18 -9.97 -29.34
CA GLY A 69 18.80 -8.71 -28.68
C GLY A 69 19.81 -8.21 -27.66
N LEU A 70 19.36 -7.36 -26.74
CA LEU A 70 20.16 -6.83 -25.63
C LEU A 70 19.48 -7.04 -24.27
N ASP A 71 20.28 -6.97 -23.21
CA ASP A 71 19.80 -6.95 -21.83
C ASP A 71 20.11 -5.59 -21.21
N LEU A 72 19.10 -4.96 -20.61
CA LEU A 72 19.28 -3.83 -19.71
C LEU A 72 19.24 -4.37 -18.29
N ALA A 73 20.42 -4.50 -17.67
CA ALA A 73 20.54 -4.91 -16.28
C ALA A 73 20.38 -3.68 -15.39
N ILE A 74 19.31 -3.64 -14.60
CA ILE A 74 18.94 -2.52 -13.74
C ILE A 74 19.14 -2.95 -12.28
N GLU A 75 20.00 -2.22 -11.57
CA GLU A 75 20.31 -2.41 -10.15
C GLU A 75 19.71 -1.25 -9.35
N LEU A 76 18.81 -1.57 -8.44
CA LEU A 76 18.22 -0.63 -7.48
C LEU A 76 19.04 -0.70 -6.19
N GLY A 77 19.37 0.44 -5.59
CA GLY A 77 20.16 0.54 -4.34
C GLY A 77 19.46 0.01 -3.09
N GLY A 78 18.44 -0.84 -3.25
CA GLY A 78 17.65 -1.47 -2.22
C GLY A 78 16.52 -2.29 -2.85
N LYS A 79 15.76 -3.02 -2.03
CA LYS A 79 14.61 -3.79 -2.49
C LYS A 79 13.39 -2.86 -2.64
N TYR A 80 12.68 -2.94 -3.75
CA TYR A 80 11.47 -2.16 -4.04
C TYR A 80 10.35 -3.07 -4.51
N PHE A 81 9.09 -2.66 -4.27
CA PHE A 81 7.98 -3.24 -5.01
C PHE A 81 7.98 -2.64 -6.42
N LEU A 82 7.98 -3.48 -7.44
CA LEU A 82 8.00 -3.09 -8.85
C LEU A 82 6.63 -3.38 -9.46
N ASP A 83 5.93 -2.31 -9.86
CA ASP A 83 4.61 -2.39 -10.49
C ASP A 83 4.75 -2.75 -11.97
N ARG A 84 5.56 -1.97 -12.70
CA ARG A 84 5.75 -2.10 -14.15
C ARG A 84 7.09 -1.53 -14.61
N VAL A 85 7.53 -1.96 -15.79
CA VAL A 85 8.57 -1.31 -16.58
C VAL A 85 7.93 -0.68 -17.80
N VAL A 86 8.29 0.55 -18.13
CA VAL A 86 7.80 1.25 -19.33
C VAL A 86 8.98 1.67 -20.19
N LEU A 87 9.04 1.16 -21.42
CA LEU A 87 9.97 1.61 -22.45
C LEU A 87 9.30 2.69 -23.29
N LYS A 88 9.98 3.80 -23.56
CA LYS A 88 9.46 4.89 -24.43
C LYS A 88 10.47 5.32 -25.48
N GLY A 89 9.98 5.96 -26.54
CA GLY A 89 10.79 6.25 -27.72
C GLY A 89 11.32 4.95 -28.34
N ALA A 90 10.55 3.87 -28.16
CA ALA A 90 10.93 2.53 -28.56
C ALA A 90 10.64 2.32 -30.05
N SER A 91 11.55 1.66 -30.76
CA SER A 91 11.27 1.20 -32.12
C SER A 91 12.07 -0.05 -32.44
N GLY A 92 11.52 -0.90 -33.30
CA GLY A 92 12.17 -2.13 -33.74
C GLY A 92 12.18 -3.23 -32.68
N ILE A 93 11.29 -3.19 -31.68
CA ILE A 93 11.24 -4.17 -30.59
C ILE A 93 10.02 -5.06 -30.78
N GLY A 94 10.22 -6.37 -30.92
CA GLY A 94 9.13 -7.36 -31.09
C GLY A 94 8.73 -8.07 -29.80
N LEU A 95 9.67 -8.19 -28.85
CA LEU A 95 9.45 -8.87 -27.57
C LEU A 95 10.25 -8.16 -26.47
N VAL A 96 9.59 -7.97 -25.33
CA VAL A 96 10.22 -7.57 -24.07
C VAL A 96 9.89 -8.60 -23.01
N GLU A 97 10.91 -9.06 -22.31
CA GLU A 97 10.77 -9.92 -21.13
C GLU A 97 11.50 -9.27 -19.96
N VAL A 98 10.94 -9.36 -18.76
CA VAL A 98 11.57 -8.84 -17.56
C VAL A 98 11.78 -9.98 -16.58
N TYR A 99 12.99 -10.07 -16.05
CA TYR A 99 13.38 -11.06 -15.05
C TYR A 99 13.77 -10.35 -13.76
N ALA A 100 13.31 -10.85 -12.62
CA ALA A 100 13.64 -10.34 -11.28
C ALA A 100 14.31 -11.44 -10.46
N GLY A 101 15.54 -11.22 -10.00
CA GLY A 101 16.34 -12.26 -9.32
C GLY A 101 16.50 -13.54 -10.13
N GLY A 102 16.58 -13.42 -11.47
CA GLY A 102 16.67 -14.55 -12.41
C GLY A 102 15.36 -15.28 -12.71
N LEU A 103 14.23 -14.90 -12.11
CA LEU A 103 12.92 -15.48 -12.38
C LEU A 103 12.12 -14.60 -13.35
N PRO A 104 11.32 -15.18 -14.28
CA PRO A 104 10.44 -14.40 -15.13
C PRO A 104 9.43 -13.60 -14.30
N ALA A 105 9.33 -12.29 -14.57
CA ALA A 105 8.46 -11.36 -13.85
C ALA A 105 7.39 -10.73 -14.75
N GLY A 106 7.67 -10.49 -16.03
CA GLY A 106 6.70 -9.94 -16.98
C GLY A 106 7.13 -10.13 -18.43
N ARG A 107 6.17 -10.10 -19.36
CA ARG A 107 6.42 -10.28 -20.79
C ARG A 107 5.37 -9.58 -21.64
N VAL A 108 5.80 -8.94 -22.73
CA VAL A 108 4.94 -8.37 -23.77
C VAL A 108 5.52 -8.64 -25.15
N GLY A 109 4.68 -9.06 -26.09
CA GLY A 109 5.07 -9.32 -27.47
C GLY A 109 5.53 -10.75 -27.75
N ASP A 110 6.07 -10.95 -28.94
CA ASP A 110 6.40 -12.25 -29.52
C ASP A 110 7.72 -12.19 -30.29
N GLU A 111 8.48 -13.29 -30.30
CA GLU A 111 9.85 -13.33 -30.85
C GLU A 111 9.93 -12.91 -32.32
N GLU A 112 8.92 -13.28 -33.11
CA GLU A 112 8.79 -12.93 -34.53
C GLU A 112 7.69 -11.87 -34.76
N GLY A 113 7.27 -11.20 -33.69
CA GLY A 113 6.18 -10.25 -33.69
C GLY A 113 6.46 -8.97 -34.51
N PRO A 114 5.40 -8.20 -34.82
CA PRO A 114 5.56 -6.85 -35.31
C PRO A 114 6.26 -5.98 -34.26
N ASP A 115 6.67 -4.78 -34.66
CA ASP A 115 7.13 -3.77 -33.70
C ASP A 115 6.01 -3.44 -32.69
N LEU A 116 6.35 -3.43 -31.41
CA LEU A 116 5.42 -3.13 -30.32
C LEU A 116 5.07 -1.64 -30.24
N GLY A 117 5.84 -0.79 -30.92
CA GLY A 117 5.58 0.65 -31.05
C GLY A 117 6.34 1.50 -30.03
N GLU A 118 6.02 2.79 -30.00
CA GLU A 118 6.79 3.82 -29.30
C GLU A 118 6.74 3.75 -27.77
N ARG A 119 5.76 3.04 -27.21
CA ARG A 119 5.58 2.84 -25.77
C ARG A 119 5.23 1.39 -25.48
N ILE A 120 6.01 0.75 -24.60
CA ILE A 120 5.83 -0.64 -24.22
C ILE A 120 5.74 -0.71 -22.70
N ASP A 121 4.58 -1.08 -22.17
CA ASP A 121 4.34 -1.26 -20.73
C ASP A 121 4.37 -2.76 -20.38
N VAL A 122 5.23 -3.17 -19.45
CA VAL A 122 5.33 -4.54 -18.95
C VAL A 122 4.98 -4.57 -17.47
N ASP A 123 3.83 -5.14 -17.11
CA ASP A 123 3.41 -5.30 -15.72
C ASP A 123 4.24 -6.41 -15.03
N LEU A 124 4.62 -6.20 -13.76
CA LEU A 124 5.50 -7.10 -12.99
C LEU A 124 4.86 -7.60 -11.69
N GLY A 125 4.54 -6.68 -10.76
CA GLY A 125 3.96 -7.02 -9.45
C GLY A 125 4.86 -7.83 -8.52
N VAL A 126 6.17 -7.56 -8.50
CA VAL A 126 7.17 -8.31 -7.71
C VAL A 126 8.00 -7.41 -6.80
N GLU A 127 8.60 -7.95 -5.73
CA GLU A 127 9.62 -7.23 -4.98
C GLU A 127 11.03 -7.64 -5.43
N ALA A 128 11.85 -6.68 -5.84
CA ALA A 128 13.23 -6.93 -6.24
C ALA A 128 14.13 -5.71 -6.01
N ASP A 129 15.42 -5.97 -5.88
CA ASP A 129 16.51 -4.98 -5.91
C ASP A 129 17.27 -4.98 -7.23
N GLU A 130 17.10 -6.01 -8.06
CA GLU A 130 17.63 -6.07 -9.42
C GLU A 130 16.60 -6.65 -10.41
N ILE A 131 16.59 -6.11 -11.63
CA ILE A 131 15.86 -6.67 -12.75
C ILE A 131 16.71 -6.66 -14.03
N VAL A 132 16.42 -7.59 -14.93
CA VAL A 132 16.95 -7.60 -16.29
C VAL A 132 15.79 -7.41 -17.25
N VAL A 133 15.83 -6.33 -18.02
CA VAL A 133 14.88 -6.09 -19.11
C VAL A 133 15.51 -6.59 -20.40
N HIS A 134 15.00 -7.71 -20.88
CA HIS A 134 15.40 -8.33 -22.12
C HIS A 134 14.63 -7.71 -23.29
N VAL A 135 15.34 -7.12 -24.25
CA VAL A 135 14.77 -6.48 -25.44
C VAL A 135 15.19 -7.25 -26.69
N ARG A 136 14.20 -7.69 -27.48
CA ARG A 136 14.43 -8.47 -28.70
C ARG A 136 13.85 -7.80 -29.94
N SER A 137 14.67 -7.71 -30.99
CA SER A 137 14.34 -7.01 -32.24
C SER A 137 14.30 -7.89 -33.49
N PHE A 138 14.89 -9.10 -33.42
CA PHE A 138 15.03 -10.03 -34.54
C PHE A 138 15.68 -9.38 -35.79
N ASN A 139 16.95 -8.98 -35.67
CA ASN A 139 17.74 -8.29 -36.71
C ASN A 139 17.21 -6.90 -37.13
N ARG A 140 16.27 -6.30 -36.40
CA ARG A 140 15.88 -4.89 -36.61
C ARG A 140 16.79 -3.97 -35.79
N ASP A 141 17.04 -2.79 -36.32
CA ASP A 141 17.62 -1.69 -35.57
C ASP A 141 16.69 -1.35 -34.40
N VAL A 142 17.24 -1.18 -33.20
CA VAL A 142 16.49 -0.78 -32.01
C VAL A 142 16.83 0.66 -31.69
N LYS A 143 15.81 1.43 -31.34
CA LYS A 143 15.96 2.70 -30.63
C LYS A 143 15.18 2.67 -29.33
N LEU A 144 15.70 3.33 -28.31
CA LEU A 144 15.09 3.46 -27.00
C LEU A 144 15.42 4.83 -26.42
N GLY A 145 14.39 5.61 -26.09
CA GLY A 145 14.52 6.93 -25.49
C GLY A 145 14.53 6.87 -23.97
N GLU A 146 13.55 6.21 -23.36
CA GLU A 146 13.44 6.11 -21.90
C GLU A 146 13.17 4.69 -21.41
N VAL A 147 13.65 4.40 -20.21
CA VAL A 147 13.28 3.23 -19.40
C VAL A 147 12.79 3.73 -18.05
N GLU A 148 11.50 3.53 -17.78
CA GLU A 148 10.90 3.86 -16.51
C GLU A 148 10.66 2.60 -15.70
N VAL A 149 11.23 2.51 -14.50
CA VAL A 149 10.82 1.49 -13.52
C VAL A 149 9.85 2.13 -12.56
N TRP A 150 8.60 1.68 -12.58
CA TRP A 150 7.56 2.16 -11.69
C TRP A 150 7.38 1.21 -10.52
N GLY A 151 7.28 1.77 -9.33
CA GLY A 151 7.22 0.98 -8.12
C GLY A 151 7.05 1.83 -6.88
N ALA A 152 7.23 1.21 -5.73
CA ALA A 152 7.17 1.89 -4.45
C ALA A 152 8.29 1.41 -3.53
N SER A 153 8.81 2.34 -2.72
CA SER A 153 9.81 2.04 -1.72
C SER A 153 9.20 1.35 -0.51
N PRO A 154 9.85 0.33 0.07
CA PRO A 154 9.49 -0.17 1.39
C PRO A 154 9.70 0.87 2.48
N ARG A 155 10.42 1.97 2.20
CA ARG A 155 10.57 3.11 3.12
C ARG A 155 9.34 4.00 3.19
N GLU A 156 8.36 3.84 2.31
CA GLU A 156 7.07 4.49 2.50
C GLU A 156 6.21 3.64 3.44
N PRO A 157 5.65 4.23 4.52
CA PRO A 157 4.81 3.46 5.41
C PRO A 157 3.55 2.96 4.67
N LEU A 158 3.21 1.70 4.89
CA LEU A 158 1.99 1.08 4.38
C LEU A 158 0.80 1.53 5.24
N LEU A 159 0.36 2.77 5.03
CA LEU A 159 -0.75 3.37 5.75
C LEU A 159 -2.04 3.29 4.95
N PHE A 160 -3.07 2.79 5.61
CA PHE A 160 -4.43 2.82 5.11
C PHE A 160 -5.44 3.15 6.24
N PRO A 161 -6.39 4.08 6.02
CA PRO A 161 -6.51 4.98 4.87
C PRO A 161 -5.30 5.91 4.74
N VAL A 162 -5.00 6.34 3.51
CA VAL A 162 -3.84 7.20 3.21
C VAL A 162 -3.99 8.54 3.96
N PRO A 163 -3.04 8.90 4.83
CA PRO A 163 -3.11 10.17 5.55
C PRO A 163 -2.96 11.37 4.64
N ARG A 164 -3.45 12.53 5.09
CA ARG A 164 -3.27 13.80 4.37
C ARG A 164 -1.81 14.18 4.16
N LYS A 165 -0.94 13.92 5.13
CA LYS A 165 0.48 14.26 5.06
C LYS A 165 1.34 13.23 5.79
N VAL A 166 2.41 12.79 5.15
CA VAL A 166 3.43 11.89 5.70
C VAL A 166 4.81 12.41 5.33
N GLU A 167 5.68 12.60 6.32
CA GLU A 167 7.08 12.98 6.13
C GLU A 167 7.96 11.88 6.74
N VAL A 168 8.63 11.10 5.88
CA VAL A 168 9.52 10.02 6.32
C VAL A 168 10.87 10.61 6.75
N GLU A 169 11.38 10.17 7.89
CA GLU A 169 12.69 10.54 8.41
C GLU A 169 13.67 9.36 8.31
N GLU A 170 14.97 9.64 8.30
CA GLU A 170 15.99 8.58 8.28
C GLU A 170 16.12 7.85 9.63
N GLY A 171 16.44 6.55 9.53
CA GLY A 171 16.67 5.67 10.67
C GLY A 171 15.43 4.86 11.11
N PRO A 172 15.61 3.87 11.99
CA PRO A 172 14.51 3.06 12.48
C PRO A 172 13.60 3.86 13.41
N PRO A 173 12.30 3.47 13.52
CA PRO A 173 11.43 3.99 14.56
C PRO A 173 11.95 3.56 15.94
N PRO A 174 11.70 4.35 16.99
CA PRO A 174 12.03 3.95 18.35
C PRO A 174 11.19 2.74 18.79
N GLU A 175 11.75 1.91 19.67
CA GLU A 175 10.99 0.88 20.36
C GLU A 175 10.07 1.53 21.41
N VAL A 176 8.77 1.23 21.35
CA VAL A 176 7.77 1.78 22.27
C VAL A 176 7.62 0.85 23.47
N CYS A 177 8.36 1.13 24.54
CA CYS A 177 8.30 0.37 25.79
C CYS A 177 7.29 0.95 26.80
N GLU A 178 7.08 2.27 26.75
CA GLU A 178 6.20 3.00 27.65
C GLU A 178 5.29 3.94 26.87
N VAL A 179 4.01 3.96 27.23
CA VAL A 179 3.01 4.91 26.74
C VAL A 179 2.65 5.86 27.87
N VAL A 180 2.97 7.14 27.70
CA VAL A 180 2.68 8.18 28.67
C VAL A 180 1.29 8.73 28.38
N ALA A 181 0.36 8.52 29.30
CA ALA A 181 -0.95 9.13 29.28
C ALA A 181 -1.20 9.81 30.64
N GLY A 182 -1.40 11.12 30.61
CA GLY A 182 -1.68 11.92 31.81
C GLY A 182 -3.02 11.56 32.45
N ASP A 183 -3.59 12.50 33.22
CA ASP A 183 -4.86 12.26 33.91
C ASP A 183 -6.12 12.32 33.01
N ASP A 184 -5.94 12.62 31.73
CA ASP A 184 -7.03 12.67 30.75
C ASP A 184 -7.57 11.27 30.42
N GLU A 185 -8.88 11.07 30.60
CA GLU A 185 -9.54 9.77 30.41
C GLU A 185 -9.54 9.31 28.94
N GLU A 186 -9.64 10.23 27.98
CA GLU A 186 -9.64 9.89 26.55
C GLU A 186 -8.25 9.44 26.10
N ALA A 187 -7.21 10.14 26.55
CA ALA A 187 -5.81 9.79 26.32
C ALA A 187 -5.47 8.43 26.96
N ARG A 188 -5.91 8.17 28.20
CA ARG A 188 -5.72 6.87 28.85
C ARG A 188 -6.43 5.75 28.11
N PHE A 189 -7.66 5.98 27.66
CA PHE A 189 -8.39 5.00 26.85
C PHE A 189 -7.63 4.66 25.56
N ALA A 190 -7.13 5.67 24.85
CA ALA A 190 -6.36 5.46 23.62
C ALA A 190 -5.01 4.78 23.89
N ALA A 191 -4.35 5.09 25.00
CA ALA A 191 -3.11 4.43 25.42
C ALA A 191 -3.33 2.94 25.71
N GLU A 192 -4.42 2.57 26.39
CA GLU A 192 -4.79 1.15 26.62
C GLU A 192 -5.13 0.43 25.32
N LEU A 193 -5.87 1.10 24.43
CA LEU A 193 -6.15 0.55 23.09
C LEU A 193 -4.82 0.29 22.36
N LEU A 194 -3.94 1.29 22.29
CA LEU A 194 -2.66 1.17 21.62
C LEU A 194 -1.81 0.04 22.23
N ALA A 195 -1.66 -0.01 23.56
CA ALA A 195 -0.87 -1.02 24.24
C ALA A 195 -1.37 -2.43 23.91
N ARG A 196 -2.68 -2.64 23.90
CA ARG A 196 -3.30 -3.89 23.48
C ARG A 196 -3.03 -4.21 22.01
N ARG A 197 -3.17 -3.23 21.10
CA ARG A 197 -2.94 -3.46 19.66
C ARG A 197 -1.47 -3.80 19.37
N LEU A 198 -0.52 -3.20 20.10
CA LEU A 198 0.90 -3.54 20.01
C LEU A 198 1.21 -4.93 20.57
N GLU A 199 0.53 -5.35 21.65
CA GLU A 199 0.61 -6.73 22.14
C GLU A 199 0.10 -7.73 21.10
N GLU A 200 -1.03 -7.44 20.46
CA GLU A 200 -1.62 -8.28 19.42
C GLU A 200 -0.72 -8.38 18.16
N GLU A 201 -0.12 -7.28 17.72
CA GLU A 201 0.69 -7.22 16.48
C GLU A 201 2.14 -7.71 16.69
N PHE A 202 2.75 -7.36 17.83
CA PHE A 202 4.20 -7.56 18.08
C PHE A 202 4.50 -8.49 19.27
N GLY A 203 3.48 -8.97 19.99
CA GLY A 203 3.67 -9.82 21.17
C GLY A 203 4.25 -9.08 22.38
N ARG A 204 4.32 -7.75 22.35
CA ARG A 204 4.88 -6.91 23.43
C ARG A 204 3.89 -5.83 23.82
N ARG A 205 3.51 -5.81 25.10
CA ARG A 205 2.64 -4.79 25.66
C ARG A 205 3.47 -3.69 26.35
N PRO A 206 3.43 -2.43 25.89
CA PRO A 206 4.07 -1.34 26.61
C PRO A 206 3.36 -1.04 27.93
N LYS A 207 4.13 -0.52 28.89
CA LYS A 207 3.57 -0.07 30.17
C LYS A 207 2.94 1.30 30.02
N ILE A 208 1.79 1.51 30.65
CA ILE A 208 1.14 2.82 30.66
C ILE A 208 1.55 3.56 31.93
N VAL A 209 2.06 4.77 31.77
CA VAL A 209 2.62 5.59 32.85
C VAL A 209 2.02 6.99 32.84
N GLY A 210 1.91 7.63 34.00
CA GLY A 210 1.32 8.97 34.14
C GLY A 210 2.27 10.12 33.75
N LYS A 211 3.58 9.88 33.75
CA LYS A 211 4.62 10.85 33.41
C LYS A 211 5.75 10.16 32.67
N ALA A 212 6.42 10.87 31.77
CA ALA A 212 7.54 10.35 31.01
C ALA A 212 8.74 10.03 31.94
N GLY A 213 9.31 8.83 31.80
CA GLY A 213 10.44 8.34 32.59
C GLY A 213 11.82 8.46 31.92
N GLY A 214 11.89 8.78 30.62
CA GLY A 214 13.15 8.86 29.85
C GLY A 214 12.95 8.79 28.33
N GLU A 215 14.02 8.50 27.58
CA GLU A 215 13.97 8.25 26.13
C GLU A 215 13.14 6.98 25.81
N GLY A 216 12.49 6.93 24.63
CA GLY A 216 11.66 5.79 24.22
C GLY A 216 10.21 5.79 24.74
N CYS A 217 9.77 6.87 25.39
CA CYS A 217 8.38 7.08 25.78
C CYS A 217 7.54 7.62 24.61
N LEU A 218 6.41 6.97 24.31
CA LEU A 218 5.38 7.53 23.43
C LEU A 218 4.36 8.31 24.25
N VAL A 219 4.23 9.61 24.00
CA VAL A 219 3.25 10.45 24.69
C VAL A 219 1.91 10.43 23.94
N VAL A 220 0.81 10.15 24.63
CA VAL A 220 -0.56 10.28 24.11
C VAL A 220 -1.23 11.44 24.84
N SER A 221 -1.62 12.48 24.10
CA SER A 221 -2.14 13.71 24.71
C SER A 221 -3.19 14.41 23.87
N LYS A 222 -4.02 15.24 24.52
CA LYS A 222 -4.96 16.10 23.81
C LYS A 222 -4.28 17.37 23.29
N ASP A 223 -4.62 17.76 22.07
CA ASP A 223 -4.20 19.01 21.44
C ASP A 223 -5.38 19.65 20.70
N GLN A 224 -5.86 20.79 21.21
CA GLN A 224 -7.01 21.51 20.64
C GLN A 224 -6.69 22.19 19.31
N ALA A 225 -5.42 22.32 18.92
CA ALA A 225 -5.04 22.82 17.61
C ALA A 225 -5.30 21.80 16.49
N VAL A 226 -5.45 20.51 16.83
CA VAL A 226 -5.74 19.47 15.85
C VAL A 226 -7.24 19.47 15.51
N PRO A 227 -7.65 19.43 14.23
CA PRO A 227 -9.06 19.35 13.85
C PRO A 227 -9.79 18.14 14.47
N LYS A 228 -11.12 18.25 14.63
CA LYS A 228 -11.99 17.16 15.10
C LYS A 228 -11.75 15.87 14.30
N GLU A 229 -11.70 14.72 14.99
CA GLU A 229 -11.31 13.41 14.45
C GLU A 229 -9.91 13.34 13.79
N GLY A 230 -9.15 14.44 13.77
CA GLY A 230 -7.79 14.48 13.26
C GLY A 230 -6.76 14.07 14.32
N TYR A 231 -5.55 13.81 13.87
CA TYR A 231 -4.42 13.49 14.74
C TYR A 231 -3.09 13.90 14.11
N ARG A 232 -2.09 14.12 14.98
CA ARG A 232 -0.68 14.29 14.62
C ARG A 232 0.13 13.18 15.29
N ILE A 233 1.00 12.54 14.52
CA ILE A 233 1.97 11.57 15.01
C ILE A 233 3.37 12.09 14.71
N GLU A 234 4.24 12.05 15.70
CA GLU A 234 5.68 12.14 15.52
C GLU A 234 6.26 10.82 16.04
N LEU A 235 6.99 10.09 15.21
CA LEU A 235 7.64 8.86 15.58
C LEU A 235 9.10 8.97 15.14
N GLY A 236 9.98 9.43 16.03
CA GLY A 236 11.39 9.70 15.75
C GLY A 236 12.12 10.23 16.98
N GLY A 237 12.83 11.36 16.85
CA GLY A 237 13.52 12.01 17.98
C GLY A 237 12.57 12.34 19.16
N ARG A 238 11.29 12.53 18.86
CA ARG A 238 10.17 12.52 19.81
C ARG A 238 9.17 11.46 19.37
N SER A 239 8.51 10.81 20.33
CA SER A 239 7.37 9.94 20.08
C SER A 239 6.11 10.55 20.69
N LEU A 240 5.17 10.99 19.84
CA LEU A 240 3.95 11.69 20.23
C LEU A 240 2.76 11.24 19.37
N LEU A 241 1.62 11.05 20.01
CA LEU A 241 0.29 11.07 19.41
C LEU A 241 -0.53 12.20 20.05
N ALA A 242 -0.98 13.14 19.22
CA ALA A 242 -1.80 14.25 19.64
C ALA A 242 -3.09 14.36 18.82
N ALA A 243 -4.22 14.59 19.48
CA ALA A 243 -5.52 14.81 18.83
C ALA A 243 -6.45 15.64 19.71
N SER A 244 -7.48 16.27 19.14
CA SER A 244 -8.40 17.13 19.92
C SER A 244 -9.50 16.37 20.64
N ASP A 245 -9.84 15.16 20.18
CA ASP A 245 -10.92 14.33 20.69
C ASP A 245 -10.56 12.83 20.77
N LYS A 246 -11.41 12.07 21.46
CA LYS A 246 -11.27 10.62 21.61
C LYS A 246 -11.16 9.86 20.28
N ARG A 247 -11.89 10.27 19.24
CA ARG A 247 -11.89 9.56 17.95
C ARG A 247 -10.56 9.76 17.22
N GLY A 248 -10.04 10.98 17.20
CA GLY A 248 -8.72 11.29 16.67
C GLY A 248 -7.62 10.51 17.40
N LEU A 249 -7.69 10.41 18.73
CA LEU A 249 -6.76 9.58 19.50
C LEU A 249 -6.84 8.09 19.11
N VAL A 250 -8.04 7.55 18.93
CA VAL A 250 -8.25 6.16 18.49
C VAL A 250 -7.71 5.92 17.07
N TYR A 251 -8.01 6.80 16.12
CA TYR A 251 -7.53 6.67 14.74
C TYR A 251 -6.00 6.83 14.65
N GLY A 252 -5.41 7.72 15.45
CA GLY A 252 -3.98 7.88 15.55
C GLY A 252 -3.29 6.66 16.16
N ALA A 253 -3.91 6.02 17.16
CA ALA A 253 -3.41 4.77 17.74
C ALA A 253 -3.35 3.63 16.71
N GLU A 254 -4.42 3.43 15.90
CA GLU A 254 -4.38 2.42 14.82
C GLU A 254 -3.36 2.77 13.74
N THR A 255 -3.15 4.06 13.45
CA THR A 255 -2.13 4.50 12.49
C THR A 255 -0.71 4.24 13.01
N LEU A 256 -0.46 4.45 14.31
CA LEU A 256 0.81 4.13 14.96
C LEU A 256 1.18 2.65 14.83
N VAL A 257 0.21 1.74 14.99
CA VAL A 257 0.44 0.30 14.82
C VAL A 257 0.92 0.00 13.39
N GLN A 258 0.30 0.61 12.38
CA GLN A 258 0.72 0.46 10.98
C GLN A 258 2.11 1.05 10.70
N LEU A 259 2.43 2.18 11.31
CA LEU A 259 3.76 2.82 11.21
C LEU A 259 4.86 1.94 11.79
N LEU A 260 4.67 1.44 13.02
CA LEU A 260 5.63 0.56 13.68
C LEU A 260 5.82 -0.73 12.90
N ARG A 261 4.75 -1.29 12.31
CA ARG A 261 4.84 -2.46 11.43
C ARG A 261 5.64 -2.17 10.15
N SER A 262 5.51 -0.96 9.61
CA SER A 262 6.26 -0.54 8.42
C SER A 262 7.75 -0.33 8.73
N GLY A 263 8.14 -0.22 10.01
CA GLY A 263 9.53 -0.06 10.40
C GLY A 263 10.14 1.28 9.99
N VAL A 264 9.31 2.31 9.78
CA VAL A 264 9.76 3.63 9.34
C VAL A 264 9.56 4.69 10.41
N ARG A 265 10.50 5.61 10.47
CA ARG A 265 10.43 6.84 11.24
C ARG A 265 9.69 7.89 10.41
N CYS A 266 8.72 8.59 10.98
CA CYS A 266 8.00 9.62 10.24
C CYS A 266 7.19 10.57 11.11
N ARG A 267 6.73 11.66 10.49
CA ARG A 267 5.66 12.52 10.98
C ARG A 267 4.41 12.34 10.12
N VAL A 268 3.26 12.26 10.77
CA VAL A 268 1.96 12.14 10.10
C VAL A 268 1.03 13.21 10.62
N GLU A 269 0.36 13.90 9.70
CA GLU A 269 -0.80 14.72 10.01
C GLU A 269 -1.98 14.19 9.21
N ASP A 270 -3.06 13.87 9.90
CA ASP A 270 -4.25 13.34 9.26
C ASP A 270 -5.53 13.96 9.83
N GLY A 271 -6.57 13.87 9.01
CA GLY A 271 -7.91 14.30 9.36
C GLY A 271 -8.89 13.92 8.27
N PRO A 272 -10.18 13.74 8.61
CA PRO A 272 -11.14 13.21 7.66
C PRO A 272 -11.37 14.15 6.48
N GLY A 273 -11.51 13.60 5.27
CA GLY A 273 -12.00 14.35 4.10
C GLY A 273 -13.51 14.62 4.15
N MET A 274 -14.26 13.77 4.87
CA MET A 274 -15.71 13.85 5.04
C MET A 274 -16.08 13.59 6.49
N GLU A 275 -16.98 14.39 7.07
CA GLU A 275 -17.40 14.21 8.46
C GLU A 275 -18.14 12.89 8.69
N LEU A 276 -18.99 12.47 7.74
CA LEU A 276 -19.73 11.21 7.83
C LEU A 276 -19.04 10.13 7.00
N ARG A 277 -18.56 9.08 7.67
CA ARG A 277 -17.96 7.90 7.04
C ARG A 277 -18.65 6.67 7.61
N GLY A 278 -19.68 6.23 6.91
CA GLY A 278 -20.56 5.17 7.38
C GLY A 278 -20.37 3.85 6.63
N VAL A 279 -20.56 2.74 7.36
CA VAL A 279 -20.74 1.42 6.77
C VAL A 279 -22.17 0.94 7.02
N HIS A 280 -22.80 0.37 6.00
CA HIS A 280 -24.12 -0.23 6.12
C HIS A 280 -23.99 -1.73 6.31
N LEU A 281 -24.46 -2.22 7.46
CA LEU A 281 -24.34 -3.61 7.85
C LEU A 281 -25.70 -4.16 8.26
N TYR A 282 -25.90 -5.42 7.93
CA TYR A 282 -26.99 -6.22 8.45
C TYR A 282 -26.80 -6.48 9.95
N MET A 283 -27.90 -6.46 10.70
CA MET A 283 -27.86 -6.85 12.10
C MET A 283 -27.35 -8.30 12.23
N PRO A 284 -26.28 -8.54 13.01
CA PRO A 284 -25.72 -9.88 13.15
C PRO A 284 -26.69 -10.81 13.88
N ALA A 285 -26.60 -12.11 13.62
CA ALA A 285 -27.25 -13.10 14.48
C ALA A 285 -26.56 -13.13 15.86
N ARG A 286 -27.24 -13.66 16.89
CA ARG A 286 -26.68 -13.73 18.26
C ARG A 286 -25.36 -14.49 18.31
N LYS A 287 -25.24 -15.57 17.52
CA LYS A 287 -24.02 -16.38 17.38
C LYS A 287 -22.85 -15.60 16.74
N ASP A 288 -23.14 -14.56 15.97
CA ASP A 288 -22.17 -13.80 15.18
C ASP A 288 -21.78 -12.47 15.86
N LEU A 289 -22.31 -12.17 17.06
CA LEU A 289 -22.02 -10.93 17.78
C LEU A 289 -20.52 -10.76 18.07
N ASP A 290 -19.81 -11.83 18.41
CA ASP A 290 -18.37 -11.75 18.66
C ASP A 290 -17.59 -11.49 17.38
N PHE A 291 -18.02 -12.08 16.25
CA PHE A 291 -17.47 -11.73 14.94
C PHE A 291 -17.75 -10.26 14.61
N PHE A 292 -18.96 -9.77 14.84
CA PHE A 292 -19.32 -8.38 14.58
C PHE A 292 -18.45 -7.40 15.42
N LYS A 293 -18.22 -7.70 16.71
CA LYS A 293 -17.31 -6.90 17.55
C LYS A 293 -15.88 -6.91 17.01
N ARG A 294 -15.39 -8.06 16.53
CA ARG A 294 -14.07 -8.17 15.87
C ARG A 294 -14.02 -7.38 14.57
N LEU A 295 -15.06 -7.45 13.74
CA LEU A 295 -15.18 -6.67 12.51
C LEU A 295 -15.09 -5.17 12.80
N VAL A 296 -15.81 -4.70 13.82
CA VAL A 296 -15.74 -3.30 14.26
C VAL A 296 -14.31 -2.92 14.67
N ARG A 297 -13.70 -3.73 15.54
CA ARG A 297 -12.38 -3.45 16.11
C ARG A 297 -11.25 -3.52 15.08
N TYR A 298 -11.24 -4.53 14.21
CA TYR A 298 -10.09 -4.87 13.36
C TYR A 298 -10.24 -4.40 11.92
N LEU A 299 -11.43 -3.97 11.50
CA LEU A 299 -11.65 -3.42 10.17
C LEU A 299 -12.25 -2.02 10.21
N ILE A 300 -13.42 -1.84 10.82
CA ILE A 300 -14.18 -0.57 10.70
C ILE A 300 -13.42 0.59 11.36
N VAL A 301 -12.88 0.38 12.56
CA VAL A 301 -12.12 1.41 13.30
C VAL A 301 -10.76 1.71 12.64
N PRO A 302 -9.92 0.72 12.25
CA PRO A 302 -8.68 0.99 11.52
C PRO A 302 -8.90 1.70 10.18
N MET A 303 -10.03 1.43 9.52
CA MET A 303 -10.47 2.13 8.31
C MET A 303 -11.05 3.53 8.57
N LYS A 304 -11.06 3.97 9.84
CA LYS A 304 -11.51 5.28 10.31
C LYS A 304 -12.98 5.59 10.00
N PHE A 305 -13.81 4.55 9.82
CA PHE A 305 -15.27 4.71 9.73
C PHE A 305 -15.81 5.07 11.11
N ASN A 306 -16.74 6.02 11.13
CA ASN A 306 -17.20 6.65 12.37
C ASN A 306 -18.69 6.45 12.64
N THR A 307 -19.37 5.77 11.71
CA THR A 307 -20.81 5.50 11.77
C THR A 307 -21.10 4.09 11.27
N ILE A 308 -21.99 3.38 11.94
CA ILE A 308 -22.52 2.10 11.48
C ILE A 308 -24.03 2.24 11.32
N PHE A 309 -24.52 2.03 10.10
CA PHE A 309 -25.94 1.91 9.84
C PHE A 309 -26.31 0.43 9.98
N ILE A 310 -27.14 0.10 10.97
CA ILE A 310 -27.56 -1.29 11.22
C ILE A 310 -28.95 -1.50 10.63
N GLN A 311 -29.05 -2.37 9.63
CA GLN A 311 -30.32 -2.85 9.11
C GLN A 311 -30.87 -3.97 10.00
N VAL A 312 -31.91 -3.65 10.76
CA VAL A 312 -32.52 -4.53 11.77
C VAL A 312 -33.72 -5.35 11.27
N THR A 313 -34.45 -4.85 10.26
CA THR A 313 -35.72 -5.41 9.76
C THR A 313 -36.65 -5.89 10.90
N ALA A 314 -37.21 -7.10 10.80
CA ALA A 314 -37.97 -7.76 11.85
C ALA A 314 -37.11 -8.69 12.74
N GLY A 315 -35.78 -8.61 12.60
CA GLY A 315 -34.83 -9.34 13.44
C GLY A 315 -34.54 -8.65 14.79
N MET A 316 -35.03 -7.42 15.03
CA MET A 316 -35.03 -6.81 16.36
C MET A 316 -36.34 -7.13 17.08
N GLU A 317 -36.34 -7.23 18.40
CA GLU A 317 -37.57 -7.39 19.19
C GLU A 317 -38.51 -6.16 19.10
N PHE A 318 -39.80 -6.42 18.87
CA PHE A 318 -40.89 -5.44 18.89
C PHE A 318 -41.83 -5.74 20.06
N GLU A 319 -41.47 -5.33 21.28
CA GLU A 319 -42.24 -5.62 22.51
C GLU A 319 -43.73 -5.23 22.41
N ARG A 320 -44.04 -4.07 21.80
CA ARG A 320 -45.42 -3.58 21.65
C ARG A 320 -46.19 -4.24 20.52
N ARG A 321 -45.49 -4.83 19.55
CA ARG A 321 -46.05 -5.41 18.32
C ARG A 321 -45.42 -6.79 18.08
N PRO A 322 -45.51 -7.74 19.04
CA PRO A 322 -44.82 -9.03 18.96
C PRO A 322 -45.30 -9.89 17.79
N GLU A 323 -46.47 -9.60 17.22
CA GLU A 323 -46.93 -10.25 16.00
C GLU A 323 -46.00 -10.05 14.80
N ILE A 324 -45.20 -8.97 14.77
CA ILE A 324 -44.19 -8.72 13.73
C ILE A 324 -43.09 -9.77 13.81
N ASN A 325 -42.56 -10.02 15.01
CA ASN A 325 -41.53 -11.04 15.22
C ASN A 325 -42.06 -12.44 14.95
N ARG A 326 -43.28 -12.76 15.42
CA ARG A 326 -43.92 -14.07 15.15
C ARG A 326 -44.12 -14.31 13.65
N ALA A 327 -44.54 -13.29 12.91
CA ALA A 327 -44.71 -13.37 11.45
C ALA A 327 -43.35 -13.56 10.74
N TRP A 328 -42.30 -12.91 11.21
CA TRP A 328 -40.93 -13.06 10.71
C TRP A 328 -40.41 -14.49 10.87
N GLU A 329 -40.52 -15.05 12.08
CA GLU A 329 -40.10 -16.43 12.37
C GLU A 329 -40.89 -17.45 11.55
N GLU A 330 -42.21 -17.27 11.45
CA GLU A 330 -43.08 -18.13 10.63
C GLU A 330 -42.67 -18.12 9.16
N ALA A 331 -42.45 -16.92 8.61
CA ALA A 331 -42.07 -16.77 7.20
C ALA A 331 -40.72 -17.42 6.92
N ASN A 332 -39.72 -17.22 7.78
CA ASN A 332 -38.41 -17.84 7.65
C ASN A 332 -38.47 -19.36 7.79
N ARG A 333 -39.26 -19.89 8.73
CA ARG A 333 -39.44 -21.34 8.89
C ARG A 333 -40.06 -21.96 7.64
N ARG A 334 -41.13 -21.36 7.11
CA ARG A 334 -41.79 -21.85 5.90
C ARG A 334 -40.87 -21.81 4.67
N ALA A 335 -40.03 -20.77 4.57
CA ALA A 335 -39.03 -20.67 3.52
C ALA A 335 -37.96 -21.77 3.64
N ALA A 336 -37.43 -22.01 4.84
CA ALA A 336 -36.46 -23.07 5.09
C ALA A 336 -37.00 -24.48 4.80
N GLU A 337 -38.31 -24.70 4.99
CA GLU A 337 -39.01 -25.94 4.66
C GLU A 337 -39.37 -26.08 3.16
N GLY A 338 -39.05 -25.08 2.32
CA GLY A 338 -39.42 -25.06 0.90
C GLY A 338 -40.92 -24.84 0.64
N LYS A 339 -41.69 -24.43 1.65
CA LYS A 339 -43.14 -24.18 1.57
C LYS A 339 -43.50 -22.73 1.18
N ALA A 340 -42.51 -21.87 1.04
CA ALA A 340 -42.63 -20.47 0.66
C ALA A 340 -41.31 -20.01 -0.02
N PRO A 341 -41.33 -18.94 -0.84
CA PRO A 341 -40.09 -18.35 -1.35
C PRO A 341 -39.23 -17.77 -0.20
N PRO A 342 -37.91 -17.67 -0.38
CA PRO A 342 -37.03 -17.02 0.59
C PRO A 342 -37.47 -15.58 0.92
N VAL A 343 -37.48 -15.25 2.21
CA VAL A 343 -37.75 -13.89 2.68
C VAL A 343 -36.51 -13.03 2.40
N PRO A 344 -36.64 -11.83 1.81
CA PRO A 344 -35.52 -10.92 1.63
C PRO A 344 -34.84 -10.62 2.98
N HIS A 345 -33.54 -10.90 3.05
CA HIS A 345 -32.75 -10.79 4.28
C HIS A 345 -33.28 -11.64 5.45
N GLY A 346 -33.95 -12.76 5.15
CA GLY A 346 -34.54 -13.67 6.14
C GLY A 346 -33.55 -14.17 7.19
N GLU A 347 -32.26 -14.23 6.86
CA GLU A 347 -31.18 -14.66 7.75
C GLU A 347 -30.81 -13.62 8.82
N LEU A 348 -31.33 -12.39 8.74
CA LEU A 348 -31.14 -11.36 9.78
C LEU A 348 -31.61 -11.85 11.14
N GLY A 349 -30.81 -11.56 12.18
CA GLY A 349 -31.05 -12.09 13.52
C GLY A 349 -30.90 -13.61 13.62
N GLY A 350 -30.45 -14.29 12.56
CA GLY A 350 -30.33 -15.75 12.47
C GLY A 350 -31.62 -16.46 12.04
N GLY A 351 -32.54 -15.77 11.34
CA GLY A 351 -33.85 -16.33 10.99
C GLY A 351 -34.93 -16.08 12.06
N SER A 352 -34.56 -15.45 13.17
CA SER A 352 -35.41 -15.07 14.30
C SER A 352 -35.08 -13.63 14.70
N TYR A 353 -35.44 -13.23 15.92
CA TYR A 353 -35.19 -11.91 16.47
C TYR A 353 -34.29 -11.96 17.71
N ILE A 354 -33.58 -10.86 17.97
CA ILE A 354 -32.68 -10.69 19.11
C ILE A 354 -33.26 -9.63 20.05
N THR A 355 -33.22 -9.93 21.34
CA THR A 355 -33.58 -9.08 22.47
C THR A 355 -32.41 -8.22 22.93
#